data_AF-A0A2C9JPY2-F1
#
_entry.id   AF-A0A2C9JPY2-F1
#
_cell.length_a   1.000
_cell.length_b   1.000
_cell.length_c   1.000
_cell.angle_alpha   90.00
_cell.angle_beta   90.00
_cell.angle_gamma   90.00
#
_symmetry.space_group_name_H-M   'P 1'
#
loop_
_entity.id
_entity.type
_entity.pdbx_description
1 polymer ?
#
loop_
_entity_poly.entity_id
_entity_poly.type
_entity_poly.pdbx_seq_one_letter_code
_entity_poly.pdbx_strand_id
1 'polypeptide(L)'
;MNVLGVRRIVELAKKIRNLEALVHISTAYANCDKDSVKEVVYDPPLHPSKIIDAMEWMDKDAIQVLTSKLIGSRPNTYTYTKAMAEFLLKEESAGLPTAILRPSIVGAAWEEPLPGWVDNLNGPTGLLAAIGKGLLFIMHGNIYCTADMIPVDTATNAIIAVAWYTAIER
;
A
#
# COMPACT_ATOMS: atom_id res chain seq x y z
N MET A 1 0.50 -2.95 12.07
CA MET A 1 1.74 -2.39 11.50
C MET A 1 1.45 -1.25 10.53
N ASN A 2 0.73 -1.47 9.43
CA ASN A 2 0.49 -0.44 8.40
C ASN A 2 -0.20 0.84 8.92
N VAL A 3 -1.23 0.70 9.76
CA VAL A 3 -2.01 1.85 10.27
C VAL A 3 -1.24 2.60 11.37
N LEU A 4 -0.84 1.92 12.45
CA LEU A 4 -0.07 2.53 13.54
C LEU A 4 1.29 3.09 13.08
N GLY A 5 1.91 2.49 12.07
CA GLY A 5 3.14 3.00 11.47
C GLY A 5 2.95 4.39 10.87
N VAL A 6 1.83 4.63 10.19
CA VAL A 6 1.50 5.96 9.65
C VAL A 6 1.39 7.00 10.76
N ARG A 7 0.63 6.73 11.84
CA ARG A 7 0.51 7.65 12.99
C ARG A 7 1.87 8.06 13.53
N ARG A 8 2.75 7.07 13.79
CA ARG A 8 4.10 7.33 14.32
C ARG A 8 4.96 8.16 13.37
N ILE A 9 4.88 7.90 12.06
CA ILE A 9 5.61 8.70 11.06
C ILE A 9 5.06 10.12 10.97
N VAL A 10 3.75 10.31 11.06
CA VAL A 10 3.13 11.64 11.08
C VAL A 10 3.55 12.42 12.34
N GLU A 11 3.53 11.78 13.51
CA GLU A 11 4.00 12.38 14.77
C GLU A 11 5.48 12.77 14.71
N LEU A 12 6.31 11.97 14.05
CA LEU A 12 7.71 12.29 13.79
C LEU A 12 7.83 13.47 12.81
N ALA A 13 7.09 13.42 11.70
CA ALA A 13 7.08 14.44 10.66
C ALA A 13 6.72 15.83 11.21
N LYS A 14 5.75 15.91 12.14
CA LYS A 14 5.39 17.16 12.83
C LYS A 14 6.52 17.79 13.65
N LYS A 15 7.56 17.02 14.01
CA LYS A 15 8.71 17.50 14.79
C LYS A 15 9.88 17.93 13.89
N ILE A 16 9.80 17.71 12.58
CA ILE A 16 10.84 18.08 11.62
C ILE A 16 10.64 19.53 11.17
N ARG A 17 11.58 20.42 11.49
CA ARG A 17 11.44 21.87 11.28
C ARG A 17 11.32 22.29 9.81
N ASN A 18 11.96 21.55 8.91
CA ASN A 18 11.99 21.83 7.47
C ASN A 18 11.58 20.57 6.70
N LEU A 19 10.41 20.02 7.03
CA LEU A 19 9.91 18.85 6.31
C LEU A 19 9.55 19.24 4.89
N GLU A 20 10.24 18.67 3.91
CA GLU A 20 10.02 19.00 2.51
C GLU A 20 8.85 18.22 1.88
N ALA A 21 8.77 16.93 2.14
CA ALA A 21 7.66 16.13 1.67
C ALA A 21 7.48 14.91 2.57
N LEU A 22 6.23 14.49 2.74
CA LEU A 22 5.85 13.21 3.32
C LEU A 22 5.10 12.41 2.25
N VAL A 23 5.80 11.50 1.58
CA VAL A 23 5.20 10.63 0.56
C VAL A 23 4.85 9.28 1.18
N HIS A 24 3.56 8.99 1.31
CA HIS A 24 3.07 7.71 1.76
C HIS A 24 2.89 6.75 0.58
N ILE A 25 3.58 5.61 0.64
CA ILE A 25 3.44 4.55 -0.36
C ILE A 25 2.29 3.64 0.04
N SER A 26 1.19 3.73 -0.69
CA SER A 26 0.04 2.84 -0.59
C SER A 26 0.07 1.79 -1.71
N THR A 27 -1.06 1.49 -2.33
CA THR A 27 -1.16 0.54 -3.44
C THR A 27 -2.43 0.81 -4.25
N ALA A 28 -2.38 0.58 -5.56
CA ALA A 28 -3.55 0.68 -6.44
C ALA A 28 -4.71 -0.23 -5.98
N TYR A 29 -4.39 -1.31 -5.26
CA TYR A 29 -5.35 -2.26 -4.73
C TYR A 29 -5.94 -1.87 -3.36
N ALA A 30 -5.62 -0.69 -2.82
CA ALA A 30 -6.13 -0.25 -1.53
C ALA A 30 -7.66 -0.17 -1.55
N ASN A 31 -8.28 0.08 -2.70
CA ASN A 31 -9.73 0.17 -2.87
C ASN A 31 -10.26 -0.86 -3.87
N CYS A 32 -9.66 -2.05 -3.92
CA CYS A 32 -10.04 -3.13 -4.84
C CYS A 32 -11.42 -3.75 -4.58
N ASP A 33 -12.13 -3.31 -3.53
CA ASP A 33 -13.54 -3.60 -3.28
C ASP A 33 -14.50 -2.78 -4.15
N LYS A 34 -13.99 -1.84 -4.95
CA LYS A 34 -14.77 -0.90 -5.77
C LYS A 34 -14.59 -1.17 -7.25
N ASP A 35 -15.67 -1.02 -8.02
CA ASP A 35 -15.63 -1.16 -9.48
C ASP A 35 -14.88 -0.02 -10.17
N SER A 36 -14.90 1.18 -9.58
CA SER A 36 -14.19 2.35 -10.07
C SER A 36 -13.48 3.07 -8.93
N VAL A 37 -12.16 3.18 -9.05
CA VAL A 37 -11.28 3.83 -8.08
C VAL A 37 -10.87 5.20 -8.62
N LYS A 38 -11.17 6.25 -7.86
CA LYS A 38 -10.77 7.64 -8.13
C LYS A 38 -9.55 7.99 -7.28
N GLU A 39 -8.85 9.06 -7.68
CA GLU A 39 -7.75 9.66 -6.91
C GLU A 39 -8.30 10.48 -5.71
N VAL A 40 -9.00 9.78 -4.81
CA VAL A 40 -9.52 10.31 -3.55
C VAL A 40 -9.22 9.34 -2.42
N VAL A 41 -9.12 9.86 -1.21
CA VAL A 41 -9.09 9.03 0.01
C VAL A 41 -10.55 8.75 0.39
N TYR A 42 -10.91 7.48 0.39
CA TYR A 42 -12.25 7.02 0.71
C TYR A 42 -12.45 6.92 2.22
N ASP A 43 -13.65 7.28 2.68
CA ASP A 43 -14.01 7.12 4.08
C ASP A 43 -14.16 5.62 4.41
N PRO A 44 -13.51 5.13 5.47
CA PRO A 44 -13.62 3.75 5.88
C PRO A 44 -14.96 3.50 6.58
N PRO A 45 -15.50 2.26 6.52
CA PRO A 45 -16.73 1.92 7.21
C PRO A 45 -16.60 2.02 8.75
N LEU A 46 -15.38 1.90 9.26
CA LEU A 46 -15.06 2.06 10.68
C LEU A 46 -13.80 2.90 10.83
N HIS A 47 -13.84 3.89 11.72
CA HIS A 47 -12.72 4.78 11.98
C HIS A 47 -11.48 4.00 12.47
N PRO A 48 -10.25 4.29 11.97
CA PRO A 48 -9.04 3.53 12.33
C PRO A 48 -8.77 3.45 13.84
N SER A 49 -8.97 4.55 14.57
CA SER A 49 -8.78 4.57 16.03
C SER A 49 -9.64 3.53 16.76
N LYS A 50 -10.91 3.34 16.37
CA LYS A 50 -11.78 2.34 17.02
C LYS A 50 -11.26 0.91 16.83
N ILE A 51 -10.64 0.64 15.67
CA ILE A 51 -10.02 -0.66 15.39
C ILE A 51 -8.78 -0.83 16.25
N ILE A 52 -7.94 0.20 16.34
CA ILE A 52 -6.74 0.19 17.18
C ILE A 52 -7.13 -0.13 18.62
N ASP A 53 -8.09 0.62 19.18
CA ASP A 53 -8.55 0.43 20.55
C ASP A 53 -9.11 -0.98 20.76
N ALA A 54 -9.90 -1.50 19.81
CA ALA A 54 -10.43 -2.87 19.87
C ALA A 54 -9.32 -3.93 19.88
N MET A 55 -8.28 -3.75 19.07
CA MET A 55 -7.16 -4.70 18.98
C MET A 55 -6.29 -4.73 20.25
N GLU A 56 -6.34 -3.72 21.12
CA GLU A 56 -5.52 -3.66 22.34
C GLU A 56 -6.04 -4.56 23.47
N TRP A 57 -7.35 -4.75 23.58
CA TRP A 57 -7.96 -5.52 24.67
C TRP A 57 -8.59 -6.84 24.23
N MET A 58 -8.91 -7.01 22.94
CA MET A 58 -9.55 -8.24 22.45
C MET A 58 -8.58 -9.42 22.45
N ASP A 59 -9.09 -10.60 22.76
CA ASP A 59 -8.36 -11.85 22.58
C ASP A 59 -8.25 -12.24 21.10
N LYS A 60 -7.40 -13.22 20.81
CA LYS A 60 -7.07 -13.62 19.44
C LYS A 60 -8.27 -14.16 18.67
N ASP A 61 -9.18 -14.88 19.31
CA ASP A 61 -10.33 -15.51 18.66
C ASP A 61 -11.33 -14.42 18.25
N ALA A 62 -11.57 -13.47 19.16
CA ALA A 62 -12.40 -12.31 18.88
C ALA A 62 -11.81 -11.43 17.75
N ILE A 63 -10.49 -11.23 17.73
CA ILE A 63 -9.78 -10.51 16.65
C ILE A 63 -9.99 -11.22 15.30
N GLN A 64 -9.92 -12.55 15.26
CA GLN A 64 -10.08 -13.29 14.00
C GLN A 64 -11.50 -13.18 13.43
N VAL A 65 -12.51 -13.24 14.30
CA VAL A 65 -13.91 -13.03 13.91
C VAL A 65 -14.12 -11.60 13.40
N LEU A 66 -13.60 -10.60 14.10
CA LEU A 66 -13.69 -9.20 13.68
C LEU A 66 -12.95 -8.95 12.35
N THR A 67 -11.76 -9.50 12.20
CA THR A 67 -10.93 -9.38 10.99
C THR A 67 -11.69 -9.85 9.75
N SER A 68 -12.34 -11.03 9.84
CA SER A 68 -13.14 -11.57 8.73
C SER A 68 -14.28 -10.62 8.33
N LYS A 69 -14.92 -9.95 9.29
CA LYS A 69 -15.97 -8.94 9.01
C LYS A 69 -15.42 -7.64 8.42
N LEU A 70 -14.25 -7.19 8.87
CA LEU A 70 -13.63 -5.94 8.43
C LEU A 70 -13.06 -6.02 7.01
N ILE A 71 -12.46 -7.16 6.64
CA ILE A 71 -11.92 -7.38 5.29
C ILE A 71 -13.06 -7.38 4.25
N GLY A 72 -14.21 -7.95 4.58
CA GLY A 72 -15.35 -8.00 3.66
C GLY A 72 -15.00 -8.71 2.35
N SER A 73 -15.23 -8.06 1.21
CA SER A 73 -14.93 -8.58 -0.14
C SER A 73 -13.46 -8.46 -0.56
N ARG A 74 -12.60 -7.90 0.29
CA ARG A 74 -11.19 -7.68 -0.04
C ARG A 74 -10.41 -9.00 -0.04
N PRO A 75 -9.37 -9.13 -0.88
CA PRO A 75 -8.62 -10.37 -1.03
C PRO A 75 -7.77 -10.72 0.20
N ASN A 76 -7.40 -9.73 1.03
CA ASN A 76 -6.56 -9.93 2.21
C ASN A 76 -6.62 -8.72 3.16
N THR A 77 -6.01 -8.88 4.35
CA THR A 77 -5.84 -7.81 5.34
C THR A 77 -4.95 -6.67 4.86
N TYR A 78 -4.04 -6.92 3.93
CA TYR A 78 -3.10 -5.92 3.43
C TYR A 78 -3.83 -4.78 2.71
N THR A 79 -4.73 -5.08 1.76
CA THR A 79 -5.48 -4.03 1.05
C THR A 79 -6.35 -3.22 2.00
N TYR A 80 -6.99 -3.88 2.97
CA TYR A 80 -7.78 -3.22 4.00
C TYR A 80 -6.93 -2.25 4.83
N THR A 81 -5.80 -2.72 5.36
CA THR A 81 -4.95 -1.90 6.22
C THR A 81 -4.26 -0.75 5.48
N LYS A 82 -4.03 -0.86 4.16
CA LYS A 82 -3.56 0.26 3.32
C LYS A 82 -4.64 1.34 3.16
N ALA A 83 -5.89 0.97 2.88
CA ALA A 83 -6.99 1.96 2.85
C ALA A 83 -7.17 2.68 4.20
N MET A 84 -7.12 1.93 5.31
CA MET A 84 -7.19 2.50 6.64
C MET A 84 -6.03 3.47 6.93
N ALA A 85 -4.82 3.14 6.44
CA ALA A 85 -3.65 3.97 6.59
C ALA A 85 -3.74 5.28 5.78
N GLU A 86 -4.31 5.25 4.57
CA GLU A 86 -4.55 6.46 3.77
C GLU A 86 -5.52 7.44 4.46
N PHE A 87 -6.61 6.91 5.02
CA PHE A 87 -7.57 7.72 5.76
C PHE A 87 -6.93 8.35 7.00
N LEU A 88 -6.22 7.54 7.79
CA LEU A 88 -5.52 8.03 8.98
C LEU A 88 -4.47 9.10 8.63
N LEU A 89 -3.74 8.91 7.54
CA LEU A 89 -2.78 9.89 7.05
C LEU A 89 -3.49 11.21 6.76
N LYS A 90 -4.58 11.19 5.97
CA LYS A 90 -5.35 12.39 5.61
C LYS A 90 -5.81 13.18 6.83
N GLU A 91 -6.27 12.51 7.87
CA GLU A 91 -6.72 13.17 9.10
C GLU A 91 -5.55 13.72 9.92
N GLU A 92 -4.51 12.92 10.16
CA GLU A 92 -3.47 13.26 11.11
C GLU A 92 -2.37 14.14 10.50
N SER A 93 -2.16 14.11 9.18
CA SER A 93 -1.13 14.87 8.46
C SER A 93 -1.54 16.30 8.08
N ALA A 94 -2.66 16.80 8.63
CA ALA A 94 -3.11 18.17 8.40
C ALA A 94 -1.97 19.18 8.68
N GLY A 95 -1.69 20.04 7.70
CA GLY A 95 -0.60 21.02 7.75
C GLY A 95 0.79 20.51 7.40
N LEU A 96 0.93 19.23 6.99
CA LEU A 96 2.19 18.68 6.46
C LEU A 96 2.12 18.55 4.93
N PRO A 97 3.22 18.80 4.20
CA PRO A 97 3.30 18.59 2.75
C PRO A 97 3.26 17.09 2.42
N THR A 98 2.05 16.55 2.25
CA THR A 98 1.80 15.10 2.22
C THR A 98 1.23 14.68 0.88
N ALA A 99 1.73 13.56 0.34
CA ALA A 99 1.18 12.91 -0.85
C ALA A 99 1.02 11.41 -0.62
N ILE A 100 0.08 10.81 -1.36
CA ILE A 100 -0.15 9.37 -1.38
C ILE A 100 0.16 8.88 -2.80
N LEU A 101 1.09 7.93 -2.92
CA LEU A 101 1.35 7.23 -4.17
C LEU A 101 0.79 5.81 -4.09
N ARG A 102 0.06 5.38 -5.12
CA ARG A 102 -0.58 4.06 -5.20
C ARG A 102 0.02 3.25 -6.36
N PRO A 103 1.22 2.66 -6.22
CA PRO A 103 1.77 1.80 -7.25
C PRO A 103 0.91 0.53 -7.43
N SER A 104 0.91 -0.04 -8.65
CA SER A 104 0.39 -1.37 -8.93
C SER A 104 1.37 -2.45 -8.44
N ILE A 105 1.29 -3.67 -8.98
CA ILE A 105 2.17 -4.76 -8.53
C ILE A 105 3.60 -4.47 -9.00
N VAL A 106 4.49 -4.16 -8.06
CA VAL A 106 5.88 -3.86 -8.39
C VAL A 106 6.60 -5.15 -8.80
N GLY A 107 7.19 -5.12 -10.00
CA GLY A 107 7.98 -6.20 -10.58
C GLY A 107 9.46 -5.85 -10.71
N ALA A 108 10.16 -6.62 -11.54
CA ALA A 108 11.57 -6.42 -11.83
C ALA A 108 11.83 -5.06 -12.52
N ALA A 109 13.06 -4.57 -12.38
CA ALA A 109 13.52 -3.35 -13.04
C ALA A 109 13.44 -3.49 -14.56
N TRP A 110 13.00 -2.43 -15.22
CA TRP A 110 13.04 -2.33 -16.67
C TRP A 110 14.45 -1.96 -17.15
N GLU A 111 15.05 -0.93 -16.56
CA GLU A 111 16.35 -0.36 -16.93
C GLU A 111 17.31 -0.26 -15.73
N GLU A 112 16.91 0.33 -14.60
CA GLU A 112 17.81 0.65 -13.49
C GLU A 112 17.54 -0.21 -12.22
N PRO A 113 18.57 -0.64 -11.47
CA PRO A 113 20.01 -0.48 -11.71
C PRO A 113 20.57 -1.38 -12.82
N LEU A 114 19.80 -2.40 -13.21
CA LEU A 114 20.04 -3.25 -14.39
C LEU A 114 18.73 -3.96 -14.77
N PRO A 115 18.48 -4.24 -16.05
CA PRO A 115 17.25 -4.91 -16.49
C PRO A 115 17.03 -6.27 -15.80
N GLY A 116 15.82 -6.50 -15.32
CA GLY A 116 15.44 -7.74 -14.62
C GLY A 116 15.87 -7.80 -13.15
N TRP A 117 16.46 -6.73 -12.60
CA TRP A 117 16.84 -6.69 -11.19
C TRP A 117 15.64 -6.75 -10.25
N VAL A 118 15.80 -7.50 -9.17
CA VAL A 118 14.84 -7.65 -8.08
C VAL A 118 15.59 -7.74 -6.76
N ASP A 119 15.03 -7.15 -5.71
CA ASP A 119 15.59 -7.20 -4.35
C ASP A 119 15.21 -8.48 -3.61
N ASN A 120 14.10 -9.11 -4.01
CA ASN A 120 13.54 -10.29 -3.36
C ASN A 120 12.73 -11.17 -4.34
N LEU A 121 12.33 -12.35 -3.88
CA LEU A 121 11.48 -13.30 -4.63
C LEU A 121 10.01 -13.27 -4.15
N ASN A 122 9.55 -12.16 -3.59
CA ASN A 122 8.18 -12.07 -3.09
C ASN A 122 7.16 -11.96 -4.23
N GLY A 123 6.00 -12.57 -4.04
CA GLY A 123 4.84 -12.43 -4.93
C GLY A 123 5.15 -12.82 -6.40
N PRO A 124 4.94 -11.90 -7.37
CA PRO A 124 5.13 -12.21 -8.80
C PRO A 124 6.54 -12.60 -9.17
N THR A 125 7.56 -12.03 -8.51
CA THR A 125 8.95 -12.34 -8.82
C THR A 125 9.27 -13.80 -8.54
N GLY A 126 8.84 -14.32 -7.38
CA GLY A 126 9.00 -15.73 -7.04
C GLY A 126 8.21 -16.64 -7.97
N LEU A 127 7.00 -16.21 -8.37
CA LEU A 127 6.17 -16.92 -9.34
C LEU A 127 6.87 -17.05 -10.70
N LEU A 128 7.36 -15.94 -11.26
CA LEU A 128 8.07 -15.92 -12.55
C LEU A 128 9.36 -16.72 -12.48
N ALA A 129 10.10 -16.65 -11.37
CA ALA A 129 11.30 -17.45 -11.16
C ALA A 129 10.99 -18.97 -11.12
N ALA A 130 9.89 -19.37 -10.47
CA ALA A 130 9.47 -20.78 -10.41
C ALA A 130 9.04 -21.30 -11.79
N ILE A 131 8.29 -20.49 -12.56
CA ILE A 131 7.91 -20.82 -13.93
C ILE A 131 9.15 -20.93 -14.82
N GLY A 132 10.05 -19.94 -14.77
CA GLY A 132 11.28 -19.91 -15.57
C GLY A 132 12.23 -21.08 -15.28
N LYS A 133 12.21 -21.60 -14.04
CA LYS A 133 12.96 -22.79 -13.63
C LYS A 133 12.25 -24.12 -13.95
N GLY A 134 11.02 -24.09 -14.46
CA GLY A 134 10.21 -25.30 -14.67
C GLY A 134 9.83 -26.00 -13.37
N LEU A 135 9.64 -25.25 -12.28
CA LEU A 135 9.15 -25.78 -11.00
C LEU A 135 7.64 -25.59 -10.84
N LEU A 136 7.06 -24.65 -11.60
CA LEU A 136 5.63 -24.37 -11.57
C LEU A 136 5.06 -24.36 -12.99
N PHE A 137 4.08 -25.24 -13.22
CA PHE A 137 3.43 -25.41 -14.53
C PHE A 137 1.93 -25.11 -14.52
N ILE A 138 1.32 -25.06 -13.33
CA ILE A 138 -0.12 -24.86 -13.16
C ILE A 138 -0.29 -23.83 -12.05
N MET A 139 -1.09 -22.79 -12.33
CA MET A 139 -1.48 -21.79 -11.36
C MET A 139 -3.00 -21.62 -11.40
N HIS A 140 -3.62 -21.55 -10.22
CA HIS A 140 -5.02 -21.22 -10.10
C HIS A 140 -5.20 -19.71 -10.29
N GLY A 141 -5.97 -19.31 -11.30
CA GLY A 141 -6.21 -17.91 -11.61
C GLY A 141 -7.38 -17.73 -12.58
N ASN A 142 -7.97 -16.54 -12.57
CA ASN A 142 -8.97 -16.15 -13.54
C ASN A 142 -8.28 -15.43 -14.71
N ILE A 143 -8.33 -16.02 -15.90
CA ILE A 143 -7.69 -15.48 -17.12
C ILE A 143 -8.33 -14.18 -17.62
N TYR A 144 -9.53 -13.84 -17.12
CA TYR A 144 -10.20 -12.58 -17.43
C TYR A 144 -9.80 -11.43 -16.49
N CYS A 145 -9.01 -11.71 -15.45
CA CYS A 145 -8.48 -10.68 -14.56
C CYS A 145 -7.21 -10.05 -15.14
N THR A 146 -7.06 -8.74 -14.97
CA THR A 146 -5.82 -8.02 -15.33
C THR A 146 -4.90 -7.96 -14.12
N ALA A 147 -3.68 -8.47 -14.27
CA ALA A 147 -2.61 -8.30 -13.30
C ALA A 147 -1.71 -7.14 -13.77
N ASP A 148 -2.05 -5.92 -13.35
CA ASP A 148 -1.27 -4.74 -13.68
C ASP A 148 0.05 -4.72 -12.89
N MET A 149 1.16 -4.61 -13.62
CA MET A 149 2.51 -4.65 -13.08
C MET A 149 3.30 -3.42 -13.50
N ILE A 150 4.03 -2.85 -12.55
CA ILE A 150 4.91 -1.71 -12.78
C ILE A 150 6.36 -2.08 -12.45
N PRO A 151 7.33 -1.73 -13.31
CA PRO A 151 8.74 -1.89 -12.99
C PRO A 151 9.15 -1.11 -11.73
N VAL A 152 10.06 -1.66 -10.93
CA VAL A 152 10.51 -1.04 -9.66
C VAL A 152 11.19 0.31 -9.86
N ASP A 153 11.96 0.47 -10.93
CA ASP A 153 12.58 1.72 -11.35
C ASP A 153 11.55 2.78 -11.73
N THR A 154 10.54 2.43 -12.52
CA THR A 154 9.44 3.35 -12.84
C THR A 154 8.69 3.79 -11.58
N ALA A 155 8.37 2.85 -10.68
CA ALA A 155 7.73 3.18 -9.42
C ALA A 155 8.61 4.09 -8.54
N THR A 156 9.92 3.83 -8.49
CA THR A 156 10.89 4.64 -7.73
C THR A 156 11.00 6.05 -8.31
N ASN A 157 11.08 6.19 -9.63
CA ASN A 157 11.11 7.47 -10.31
C ASN A 157 9.84 8.28 -10.05
N ALA A 158 8.67 7.63 -10.03
CA ALA A 158 7.42 8.26 -9.65
C ALA A 158 7.42 8.74 -8.19
N ILE A 159 8.00 7.96 -7.25
CA ILE A 159 8.14 8.38 -5.85
C ILE A 159 8.98 9.67 -5.75
N ILE A 160 10.11 9.72 -6.45
CA ILE A 160 11.01 10.88 -6.45
C ILE A 160 10.30 12.09 -7.06
N ALA A 161 9.63 11.91 -8.20
CA ALA A 161 8.87 12.97 -8.87
C ALA A 161 7.74 13.52 -8.00
N VAL A 162 6.97 12.65 -7.34
CA VAL A 162 5.91 13.05 -6.40
C VAL A 162 6.48 13.77 -5.18
N ALA A 163 7.61 13.30 -4.63
CA ALA A 163 8.27 13.97 -3.51
C ALA A 163 8.70 15.40 -3.88
N TRP A 164 9.32 15.57 -5.06
CA TRP A 164 9.69 16.87 -5.58
C TRP A 164 8.47 17.77 -5.82
N TYR A 165 7.42 17.26 -6.48
CA TYR A 165 6.19 18.01 -6.74
C TYR A 165 5.50 18.46 -5.43
N THR A 166 5.41 17.57 -4.45
CA THR A 166 4.85 17.87 -3.12
C THR A 166 5.69 18.90 -2.37
N ALA A 167 7.00 18.93 -2.63
CA ALA A 167 7.89 19.88 -2.00
C ALA A 167 7.78 21.30 -2.58
N ILE A 168 7.45 21.45 -3.87
CA ILE A 168 7.37 22.76 -4.54
C ILE A 168 5.96 23.38 -4.53
N GLU A 169 4.91 22.55 -4.59
CA GLU A 169 3.50 23.02 -4.66
C GLU A 169 2.87 23.22 -3.27
N ARG A 170 3.68 23.61 -2.27
CA ARG A 170 3.23 23.80 -0.88
C ARG A 170 2.45 25.08 -0.66
#